data_AF-A0A6C0BGM9-F1
#
_entry.id   AF-A0A6C0BGM9-F1
#
_cell.length_a   1.000
_cell.length_b   1.000
_cell.length_c   1.000
_cell.angle_alpha   90.00
_cell.angle_beta   90.00
_cell.angle_gamma   90.00
#
_symmetry.space_group_name_H-M   'P 1'
#
loop_
_entity.id
_entity.type
_entity.pdbx_description
1 polymer ?
#
loop_
_entity_poly.entity_id
_entity_poly.type
_entity_poly.pdbx_seq_one_letter_code
_entity_poly.pdbx_strand_id
1 'polypeptide(L)'
;MSRDRNESVRGAHLMMKGIILSDEFLSSFPFARPFLERIIRELHLSIVSHTSHSFLPHGYSCSYLFTDGHMNIHTYPDEHIIYINIFLIGEYFDENHMIHILCQIAPIQNMTRNVIRQ
;
A
#
# COMPACT_ATOMS: atom_id res chain seq x y z
N MET A 1 10.44 -35.00 19.68
CA MET A 1 9.55 -33.92 19.22
C MET A 1 10.41 -32.71 18.85
N SER A 2 11.01 -32.71 17.66
CA SER A 2 11.69 -31.53 17.11
C SER A 2 10.74 -30.89 16.10
N ARG A 3 10.17 -29.74 16.46
CA ARG A 3 9.71 -28.82 15.43
C ARG A 3 10.96 -28.11 14.94
N ASP A 4 11.46 -28.54 13.79
CA ASP A 4 12.41 -27.79 12.99
C ASP A 4 11.79 -26.42 12.69
N ARG A 5 12.15 -25.41 13.49
CA ARG A 5 11.88 -24.01 13.17
C ARG A 5 13.02 -23.51 12.30
N ASN A 6 12.99 -23.95 11.04
CA ASN A 6 13.76 -23.31 9.98
C ASN A 6 12.82 -22.87 8.85
N GLU A 7 11.72 -22.22 9.22
CA GLU A 7 10.99 -21.35 8.30
C GLU A 7 11.55 -19.94 8.52
N SER A 8 12.52 -19.54 7.69
CA SER A 8 12.95 -18.15 7.61
C SER A 8 11.71 -17.30 7.43
N VAL A 9 11.44 -16.35 8.32
CA VAL A 9 10.35 -15.39 8.16
C VAL A 9 10.60 -14.65 6.84
N ARG A 10 9.88 -15.01 5.77
CA ARG A 10 10.07 -14.41 4.44
C ARG A 10 9.16 -13.21 4.30
N GLY A 11 9.73 -12.01 4.36
CA GLY A 11 9.03 -10.77 4.08
C GLY A 11 9.06 -10.48 2.58
N ALA A 12 8.06 -9.77 2.07
CA ALA A 12 8.12 -9.26 0.71
C ALA A 12 7.64 -7.81 0.64
N HIS A 13 8.37 -7.02 -0.14
CA HIS A 13 8.01 -5.66 -0.52
C HIS A 13 7.42 -5.65 -1.92
N LEU A 14 6.16 -5.23 -2.05
CA LEU A 14 5.59 -4.77 -3.31
C LEU A 14 5.82 -3.27 -3.42
N MET A 15 6.60 -2.85 -4.42
CA MET A 15 6.74 -1.46 -4.82
C MET A 15 5.96 -1.23 -6.10
N MET A 16 5.11 -0.22 -6.12
CA MET A 16 4.24 0.10 -7.23
C MET A 16 4.33 1.59 -7.55
N LYS A 17 4.36 1.90 -8.84
CA LYS A 17 4.03 3.21 -9.39
C LYS A 17 2.83 3.05 -10.30
N GLY A 18 1.85 3.93 -10.20
CA GLY A 18 0.71 3.96 -11.10
C GLY A 18 0.22 5.37 -11.39
N ILE A 19 -0.67 5.47 -12.37
CA ILE A 19 -1.36 6.70 -12.76
C ILE A 19 -2.80 6.63 -12.26
N ILE A 20 -3.26 7.63 -11.52
CA ILE A 20 -4.66 7.76 -11.06
C ILE A 20 -5.22 9.07 -11.60
N LEU A 21 -6.32 8.98 -12.36
CA LEU A 21 -6.97 10.16 -12.95
C LEU A 21 -7.96 10.86 -11.99
N SER A 22 -8.16 10.31 -10.78
CA SER A 22 -8.97 10.93 -9.74
C SER A 22 -8.12 11.92 -8.94
N ASP A 23 -8.29 13.20 -9.23
CA ASP A 23 -7.60 14.28 -8.49
C ASP A 23 -7.96 14.28 -7.01
N GLU A 24 -9.22 13.95 -6.67
CA GLU A 24 -9.68 13.85 -5.28
C GLU A 24 -8.87 12.82 -4.48
N PHE A 25 -8.64 11.64 -5.06
CA PHE A 25 -7.84 10.59 -4.43
C PHE A 25 -6.39 11.00 -4.26
N LEU A 26 -5.79 11.74 -5.20
CA LEU A 26 -4.39 12.15 -5.11
C LEU A 26 -4.18 13.40 -4.24
N SER A 27 -5.19 14.26 -4.14
CA SER A 27 -5.05 15.65 -3.65
C SER A 27 -4.83 15.78 -2.14
N SER A 28 -5.45 14.95 -1.31
CA SER A 28 -5.24 15.02 0.14
C SER A 28 -5.60 13.73 0.86
N PHE A 29 -4.93 13.50 1.98
CA PHE A 29 -5.14 12.29 2.77
C PHE A 29 -6.58 12.14 3.29
N PRO A 30 -7.29 13.18 3.77
CA PRO A 30 -8.67 13.04 4.23
C PRO A 30 -9.63 12.44 3.18
N PHE A 31 -9.44 12.76 1.90
CA PHE A 31 -10.25 12.16 0.82
C PHE A 31 -9.80 10.73 0.49
N ALA A 32 -8.50 10.45 0.50
CA ALA A 32 -7.98 9.12 0.21
C ALA A 32 -8.24 8.11 1.33
N ARG A 33 -8.25 8.55 2.59
CA ARG A 33 -8.28 7.69 3.78
C ARG A 33 -9.36 6.61 3.77
N PRO A 34 -10.64 6.88 3.43
CA PRO A 34 -11.67 5.84 3.40
C PRO A 34 -11.37 4.71 2.40
N PHE A 35 -10.75 5.04 1.27
CA PHE A 35 -10.34 4.07 0.26
C PHE A 35 -9.14 3.24 0.74
N LEU A 36 -8.16 3.89 1.36
CA LEU A 36 -6.99 3.21 1.95
C LEU A 36 -7.40 2.26 3.08
N GLU A 37 -8.27 2.70 3.98
CA GLU A 37 -8.79 1.85 5.06
C GLU A 37 -9.67 0.72 4.53
N ARG A 38 -10.34 0.90 3.39
CA ARG A 38 -10.99 -0.21 2.68
C ARG A 38 -9.97 -1.22 2.17
N ILE A 39 -8.89 -0.81 1.50
CA ILE A 39 -7.81 -1.70 1.04
C ILE A 39 -7.26 -2.53 2.21
N ILE A 40 -6.94 -1.86 3.32
CA ILE A 40 -6.40 -2.50 4.52
C ILE A 40 -7.38 -3.56 5.07
N ARG A 41 -8.67 -3.25 5.08
CA ARG A 41 -9.72 -4.18 5.54
C ARG A 41 -9.88 -5.39 4.61
N GLU A 42 -9.90 -5.20 3.29
CA GLU A 42 -9.99 -6.31 2.32
C GLU A 42 -8.74 -7.21 2.36
N LEU A 43 -7.59 -6.66 2.76
CA LEU A 43 -6.36 -7.42 2.98
C LEU A 43 -6.27 -8.05 4.39
N HIS A 44 -7.29 -7.89 5.23
CA HIS A 44 -7.33 -8.40 6.60
C HIS A 44 -6.13 -7.96 7.46
N LEU A 45 -5.61 -6.76 7.22
CA LEU A 45 -4.45 -6.22 7.94
C LEU A 45 -4.88 -5.48 9.21
N SER A 46 -4.14 -5.70 10.30
CA SER A 46 -4.38 -5.04 11.58
C SER A 46 -3.53 -3.78 11.71
N ILE A 47 -4.16 -2.61 11.76
CA ILE A 47 -3.47 -1.31 11.94
C ILE A 47 -2.98 -1.18 13.38
N VAL A 48 -1.67 -0.96 13.54
CA VAL A 48 -1.05 -0.57 14.82
C VAL A 48 -1.08 0.95 14.96
N SER A 49 -0.69 1.67 13.92
CA SER A 49 -0.71 3.13 13.87
C SER A 49 -0.68 3.62 12.42
N HIS A 50 -0.94 4.91 12.23
CA HIS A 50 -0.69 5.57 10.96
C HIS A 50 -0.24 7.01 11.18
N THR A 51 0.45 7.57 10.19
CA THR A 51 0.79 8.99 10.10
C THR A 51 0.58 9.46 8.68
N SER A 52 0.27 10.75 8.53
CA SER A 52 0.00 11.35 7.22
C SER A 52 0.37 12.83 7.22
N HIS A 53 0.73 13.33 6.05
CA HIS A 53 0.93 14.75 5.80
C HIS A 53 0.36 15.11 4.43
N SER A 54 -0.54 16.10 4.36
CA SER A 54 -1.01 16.67 3.09
C SER A 54 -0.19 17.91 2.77
N PHE A 55 0.31 18.00 1.54
CA PHE A 55 1.15 19.10 1.07
C PHE A 55 0.33 20.18 0.38
N LEU A 56 0.93 21.36 0.22
CA LEU A 56 0.38 22.45 -0.58
C LEU A 56 1.08 22.49 -1.95
N PRO A 57 0.36 22.78 -3.06
CA PRO A 57 -1.08 23.06 -3.13
C PRO A 57 -1.97 21.80 -2.96
N HIS A 58 -1.43 20.62 -3.23
CA HIS A 58 -2.11 19.32 -3.08
C HIS A 58 -1.09 18.18 -3.12
N GLY A 59 -1.52 17.00 -2.73
CA GLY A 59 -0.71 15.79 -2.60
C GLY A 59 -0.62 15.36 -1.14
N TYR A 60 -0.25 14.11 -0.89
CA TYR A 60 0.00 13.64 0.46
C TYR A 60 1.03 12.52 0.52
N SER A 61 1.59 12.34 1.70
CA SER A 61 2.31 11.13 2.10
C SER A 61 1.59 10.51 3.29
N CYS A 62 1.44 9.19 3.30
CA CYS A 62 0.97 8.48 4.48
C CYS A 62 1.68 7.14 4.68
N SER A 63 1.84 6.78 5.94
CA SER A 63 2.40 5.51 6.38
C SER A 63 1.43 4.83 7.33
N TYR A 64 1.10 3.58 7.05
CA TYR A 64 0.40 2.67 7.94
C TYR A 64 1.39 1.63 8.47
N LEU A 65 1.39 1.44 9.78
CA LEU A 65 2.07 0.35 10.45
C LEU A 65 1.07 -0.75 10.74
N PHE A 66 1.40 -1.98 10.35
CA PHE A 66 0.61 -3.17 10.64
C PHE A 66 1.34 -4.05 11.67
N THR A 67 0.63 -5.01 12.26
CA THR A 67 1.24 -6.04 13.11
C THR A 67 2.35 -6.79 12.37
N ASP A 68 2.13 -7.06 11.08
CA ASP A 68 2.98 -7.92 10.25
C ASP A 68 3.56 -7.19 9.03
N GLY A 69 3.73 -5.87 9.13
CA GLY A 69 4.38 -5.10 8.06
C GLY A 69 4.03 -3.61 8.03
N HIS A 70 4.05 -3.01 6.85
CA HIS A 70 3.73 -1.60 6.66
C HIS A 70 3.26 -1.28 5.24
N MET A 71 2.57 -0.14 5.08
CA MET A 71 2.24 0.43 3.78
C MET A 71 2.59 1.92 3.75
N ASN A 72 3.34 2.35 2.74
CA ASN A 72 3.69 3.74 2.50
C ASN A 72 3.11 4.20 1.16
N ILE A 73 2.59 5.43 1.12
CA ILE A 73 1.99 6.02 -0.06
C ILE A 73 2.50 7.44 -0.23
N HIS A 74 2.83 7.80 -1.47
CA HIS A 74 3.19 9.15 -1.88
C HIS A 74 2.43 9.51 -3.15
N THR A 75 1.76 10.67 -3.18
CA THR A 75 1.02 11.15 -4.36
C THR A 75 1.65 12.41 -4.94
N TYR A 76 1.58 12.51 -6.26
CA TYR A 76 2.03 13.65 -7.07
C TYR A 76 0.89 14.02 -8.04
N PRO A 77 -0.09 14.82 -7.59
CA PRO A 77 -1.30 15.09 -8.37
C PRO A 77 -1.03 15.75 -9.73
N ASP A 78 -0.06 16.67 -9.82
CA ASP A 78 0.32 17.35 -11.08
C ASP A 78 0.78 16.39 -12.18
N GLU A 79 1.30 15.22 -11.79
CA GLU A 79 1.76 14.18 -12.70
C GLU A 79 0.75 13.01 -12.79
N HIS A 80 -0.36 13.09 -12.07
CA HIS A 80 -1.32 12.01 -11.84
C HIS A 80 -0.68 10.72 -11.28
N ILE A 81 0.44 10.84 -10.55
CA ILE A 81 1.23 9.68 -10.09
C ILE A 81 0.92 9.34 -8.63
N ILE A 82 0.88 8.04 -8.36
CA ILE A 82 0.97 7.48 -7.02
C ILE A 82 2.12 6.47 -6.94
N TYR A 83 2.84 6.50 -5.81
CA TYR A 83 3.75 5.46 -5.39
C TYR A 83 3.18 4.75 -4.17
N ILE A 84 3.19 3.42 -4.19
CA ILE A 84 2.72 2.56 -3.09
C ILE A 84 3.82 1.55 -2.78
N ASN A 85 4.21 1.44 -1.51
CA ASN A 85 5.09 0.39 -1.00
C ASN A 85 4.32 -0.40 0.06
N ILE A 86 4.19 -1.71 -0.12
CA ILE A 86 3.56 -2.61 0.85
C ILE A 86 4.59 -3.66 1.23
N PHE A 87 4.96 -3.71 2.50
CA PHE A 87 5.71 -4.79 3.09
C PHE A 87 4.79 -5.65 3.93
N LEU A 88 4.80 -6.95 3.68
CA LEU A 88 4.10 -7.93 4.52
C LEU A 88 4.98 -9.15 4.76
N ILE A 89 4.80 -9.75 5.92
CA ILE A 89 5.51 -10.95 6.34
C ILE A 89 4.69 -12.20 6.00
N GLY A 90 5.35 -13.23 5.48
CA GLY A 90 4.81 -14.59 5.42
C GLY A 90 3.56 -14.74 4.54
N GLU A 91 2.53 -15.37 5.09
CA GLU A 91 1.29 -15.72 4.38
C GLU A 91 0.41 -14.54 3.98
N TYR A 92 0.65 -13.35 4.56
CA TYR A 92 -0.10 -12.13 4.23
C TYR A 92 0.26 -11.55 2.86
N PHE A 93 1.41 -11.94 2.29
CA PHE A 93 1.83 -11.42 1.00
C PHE A 93 1.34 -12.29 -0.16
N ASP A 94 0.29 -11.81 -0.84
CA ASP A 94 -0.10 -12.26 -2.17
C ASP A 94 -0.13 -11.05 -3.11
N GLU A 95 0.90 -10.97 -3.98
CA GLU A 95 1.05 -9.89 -4.95
C GLU A 95 -0.21 -9.72 -5.81
N ASN A 96 -0.76 -10.81 -6.34
CA ASN A 96 -1.88 -10.75 -7.28
C ASN A 96 -3.15 -10.30 -6.57
N HIS A 97 -3.39 -10.83 -5.37
CA HIS A 97 -4.54 -10.44 -4.56
C HIS A 97 -4.46 -8.96 -4.14
N MET A 98 -3.28 -8.51 -3.70
CA MET A 98 -3.04 -7.11 -3.34
C MET A 98 -3.28 -6.17 -4.51
N ILE A 99 -2.74 -6.48 -5.69
CA ILE A 99 -2.96 -5.68 -6.91
C ILE A 99 -4.44 -5.69 -7.29
N HIS A 100 -5.11 -6.83 -7.19
CA HIS A 100 -6.53 -6.94 -7.50
C HIS A 100 -7.38 -6.00 -6.62
N ILE A 101 -7.17 -6.03 -5.29
CA ILE A 101 -7.84 -5.14 -4.34
C ILE A 101 -7.53 -3.67 -4.64
N LEU A 102 -6.26 -3.34 -4.88
CA LEU A 102 -5.84 -1.97 -5.20
C LEU A 102 -6.58 -1.44 -6.45
N CYS A 103 -6.61 -2.22 -7.53
CA CYS A 103 -7.26 -1.84 -8.78
C CYS A 103 -8.81 -1.78 -8.69
N GLN A 104 -9.42 -2.52 -7.76
CA GLN A 104 -10.87 -2.45 -7.51
C GLN A 104 -11.26 -1.16 -6.78
N ILE A 105 -10.38 -0.61 -5.96
CA ILE A 105 -10.67 0.52 -5.08
C ILE A 105 -10.21 1.85 -5.68
N ALA A 106 -9.07 1.84 -6.36
CA ALA A 106 -8.56 2.98 -7.09
C ALA A 106 -8.30 2.57 -8.56
N PRO A 107 -8.77 3.34 -9.56
CA PRO A 107 -8.54 3.03 -10.97
C PRO A 107 -7.09 3.35 -11.38
N ILE A 108 -6.15 2.52 -10.90
CA ILE A 108 -4.72 2.65 -11.20
C ILE A 108 -4.47 2.18 -12.63
N GLN A 109 -3.90 3.06 -13.45
CA GLN A 109 -3.51 2.84 -14.83
C GLN A 109 -1.99 2.84 -14.98
N ASN A 110 -1.47 2.33 -16.10
CA ASN A 110 -0.04 2.37 -16.47
C ASN A 110 0.90 1.96 -15.32
N MET A 111 0.52 0.88 -14.64
CA MET A 111 1.16 0.43 -13.43
C MET A 111 2.48 -0.27 -13.71
N THR A 112 3.54 0.15 -13.02
CA THR A 112 4.80 -0.59 -12.91
C THR A 112 4.93 -1.12 -11.49
N ARG A 113 5.49 -2.32 -11.35
CA ARG A 113 5.65 -2.96 -10.05
C ARG A 113 6.95 -3.75 -9.96
N ASN A 114 7.47 -3.85 -8.74
CA ASN A 114 8.62 -4.68 -8.40
C ASN A 114 8.36 -5.38 -7.07
N VAL A 115 8.73 -6.65 -6.97
CA VAL A 115 8.62 -7.44 -5.74
C VAL A 115 10.01 -7.87 -5.28
N ILE A 116 10.37 -7.49 -4.06
CA ILE A 116 11.60 -7.91 -3.40
C ILE A 116 11.23 -8.85 -2.26
N ARG A 117 11.78 -10.06 -2.27
CA ARG A 117 11.59 -11.07 -1.22
C ARG A 117 12.84 -11.12 -0.34
N GLN A 118 12.65 -11.15 0.98
CA GLN A 118 13.70 -11.20 2.00
C GLN A 118 13.58 -12.50 2.81
#